data_AF-A0A5K7Z9J6-F1
#
_entry.id   AF-A0A5K7Z9J6-F1
#
_cell.length_a   1.000
_cell.length_b   1.000
_cell.length_c   1.000
_cell.angle_alpha   90.00
_cell.angle_beta   90.00
_cell.angle_gamma   90.00
#
_symmetry.space_group_name_H-M   'P 1'
#
loop_
_entity.id
_entity.type
_entity.pdbx_description
1 polymer ?
#
loop_
_entity_poly.entity_id
_entity_poly.type
_entity_poly.pdbx_seq_one_letter_code
_entity_poly.pdbx_strand_id
1 'polypeptide(L)'
;MFALIYDTHELSKPFKRVLSVHKSRKTAERALEKRMSKLGKRVWDCDTRIVWLKEPARPGEDVTENAFSTWQPGETVPYGELHPDSD
;
A
#
# COMPACT_ATOMS: atom_id res chain seq x y z
N MET A 1 -9.48 6.39 0.45
CA MET A 1 -9.83 4.96 0.33
C MET A 1 -8.54 4.16 0.47
N PHE A 2 -8.54 2.94 1.01
CA PHE A 2 -7.30 2.17 1.11
C PHE A 2 -7.04 1.37 -0.17
N ALA A 3 -5.78 1.21 -0.53
CA ALA A 3 -5.36 0.33 -1.61
C ALA A 3 -4.15 -0.49 -1.21
N LEU A 4 -4.07 -1.70 -1.76
CA LEU A 4 -2.81 -2.43 -1.81
C LEU A 4 -2.16 -2.05 -3.12
N ILE A 5 -0.94 -1.55 -3.06
CA ILE A 5 -0.12 -1.27 -4.24
C ILE A 5 1.04 -2.24 -4.28
N TYR A 6 1.45 -2.60 -5.50
CA TYR A 6 2.74 -3.22 -5.75
C TYR A 6 3.79 -2.12 -5.86
N ASP A 7 4.85 -2.21 -5.07
CA ASP A 7 5.94 -1.23 -4.97
C ASP A 7 7.26 -1.99 -4.84
N THR A 8 8.05 -2.02 -5.91
CA THR A 8 9.36 -2.71 -5.95
C THR A 8 10.48 -1.88 -5.33
N HIS A 9 10.19 -0.69 -4.79
CA HIS A 9 11.19 0.24 -4.24
C HIS A 9 12.29 0.64 -5.25
N GLU A 10 12.08 0.40 -6.55
CA GLU A 10 13.01 0.79 -7.59
C GLU A 10 12.93 2.31 -7.83
N LEU A 11 13.91 3.04 -7.30
CA LEU A 11 14.01 4.51 -7.46
C LEU A 11 14.03 4.96 -8.93
N SER A 12 14.50 4.11 -9.84
CA SER A 12 14.52 4.37 -11.29
C SER A 12 13.16 4.16 -11.98
N LYS A 13 12.21 3.49 -11.33
CA LYS A 13 10.90 3.14 -11.88
C LYS A 13 9.83 3.29 -10.79
N PRO A 14 9.36 4.52 -10.51
CA PRO A 14 8.33 4.79 -9.50
C PRO A 14 6.92 4.33 -9.93
N PHE A 15 6.83 3.26 -10.73
CA PHE A 15 5.56 2.69 -11.17
C PHE A 15 5.01 1.83 -10.04
N LYS A 16 3.95 2.33 -9.42
CA LYS A 16 3.23 1.61 -8.38
C LYS A 16 1.89 1.19 -8.95
N ARG A 17 1.54 -0.09 -8.80
CA ARG A 17 0.32 -0.64 -9.41
C ARG A 17 -0.69 -1.03 -8.36
N VAL A 18 -1.93 -0.58 -8.52
CA VAL A 18 -3.02 -0.93 -7.61
C VAL A 18 -3.36 -2.42 -7.78
N LEU A 19 -3.22 -3.19 -6.71
CA LEU A 19 -3.59 -4.60 -6.66
C LEU A 19 -5.05 -4.77 -6.27
N SER A 20 -5.51 -3.97 -5.29
CA SER A 20 -6.91 -4.01 -4.83
C SER A 20 -7.24 -2.74 -4.03
N VAL A 21 -8.52 -2.38 -4.02
CA VAL A 21 -9.04 -1.23 -3.28
C VAL A 21 -10.01 -1.67 -2.20
N HIS A 22 -9.98 -0.96 -1.06
CA HIS A 22 -10.61 -1.36 0.19
C HIS A 22 -11.22 -0.15 0.89
N LYS A 23 -12.41 -0.32 1.45
CA LYS A 23 -13.12 0.76 2.16
C LYS A 23 -12.49 1.09 3.52
N SER A 24 -11.75 0.14 4.11
CA SER A 24 -11.16 0.29 5.43
C SER A 24 -9.77 -0.35 5.49
N ARG A 25 -8.92 0.14 6.39
CA ARG A 25 -7.59 -0.43 6.60
C ARG A 25 -7.62 -1.90 6.98
N LYS A 26 -8.51 -2.28 7.91
CA LYS A 26 -8.70 -3.67 8.34
C LYS A 26 -8.97 -4.63 7.17
N THR A 27 -9.69 -4.17 6.14
CA THR A 27 -9.93 -4.97 4.93
C THR A 27 -8.69 -5.04 4.03
N ALA A 28 -7.90 -3.97 3.97
CA ALA A 28 -6.62 -3.96 3.27
C ALA A 28 -5.58 -4.87 3.95
N GLU A 29 -5.48 -4.85 5.28
CA GLU A 29 -4.59 -5.73 6.05
C GLU A 29 -4.92 -7.21 5.82
N ARG A 30 -6.20 -7.57 5.89
CA ARG A 30 -6.65 -8.93 5.57
C ARG A 30 -6.31 -9.34 4.13
N ALA A 31 -6.37 -8.41 3.18
CA ALA A 31 -6.01 -8.69 1.79
C ALA A 31 -4.49 -8.89 1.65
N LEU A 32 -3.70 -8.15 2.43
CA LEU A 32 -2.25 -8.28 2.47
C LEU A 32 -1.85 -9.62 3.09
N GLU A 33 -2.45 -10.02 4.21
CA GLU A 33 -2.24 -11.34 4.85
C GLU A 33 -2.57 -12.50 3.89
N LYS A 34 -3.67 -12.38 3.14
CA LYS A 34 -4.04 -13.36 2.10
C LYS A 34 -3.00 -13.42 0.99
N ARG A 35 -2.47 -12.28 0.56
CA ARG A 35 -1.43 -12.22 -0.48
C ARG A 35 -0.12 -12.82 0.01
N MET A 36 0.30 -12.53 1.24
CA MET A 36 1.47 -13.16 1.88
C MET A 36 1.34 -14.68 1.91
N SER A 37 0.18 -15.17 2.36
CA SER A 37 -0.11 -16.61 2.40
C SER A 37 -0.06 -17.25 1.02
N LYS A 38 -0.57 -16.55 -0.01
CA LYS A 38 -0.56 -17.03 -1.40
C LYS A 38 0.84 -17.06 -2.01
N LEU A 39 1.68 -16.07 -1.68
CA LEU A 39 3.05 -15.97 -2.19
C LEU A 39 4.06 -16.77 -1.36
N GLY A 40 3.68 -17.23 -0.16
CA GLY A 40 4.61 -17.85 0.79
C GLY A 40 5.68 -16.88 1.29
N LYS A 41 5.40 -15.57 1.27
CA LYS A 41 6.36 -14.49 1.53
C LYS A 41 5.91 -13.62 2.71
N ARG A 42 6.88 -13.01 3.40
CA ARG A 42 6.62 -12.01 4.46
C ARG A 42 6.32 -10.65 3.86
N VAL A 43 5.86 -9.70 4.69
CA VAL A 43 5.48 -8.33 4.24
C VAL A 43 6.58 -7.66 3.42
N TRP A 44 7.82 -7.81 3.87
CA TRP A 44 9.01 -7.20 3.29
C TRP A 44 9.39 -7.79 1.93
N ASP A 45 9.01 -9.04 1.64
CA ASP A 45 9.32 -9.73 0.39
C ASP A 45 8.17 -9.70 -0.63
N CYS A 46 7.00 -9.20 -0.22
CA CYS A 46 5.80 -9.17 -1.06
C CYS A 46 5.76 -7.97 -2.01
N ASP A 47 6.70 -7.02 -1.88
CA ASP A 47 6.71 -5.73 -2.60
C ASP A 47 5.31 -5.09 -2.60
N THR A 48 4.59 -5.20 -1.48
CA THR A 48 3.19 -4.80 -1.38
C THR A 48 3.01 -3.89 -0.19
N ARG A 49 2.45 -2.71 -0.44
CA ARG A 49 2.18 -1.68 0.58
C ARG A 49 0.71 -1.35 0.65
N ILE A 50 0.24 -1.05 1.86
CA ILE A 50 -1.09 -0.48 2.07
C ILE A 50 -0.93 1.04 2.03
N VAL A 51 -1.72 1.68 1.19
CA VAL A 51 -1.70 3.13 1.03
C VAL A 51 -3.10 3.70 1.09
N TRP A 52 -3.20 4.97 1.48
CA TRP A 52 -4.40 5.76 1.37
C TRP A 52 -4.43 6.50 0.03
N LEU A 53 -5.32 6.08 -0.86
CA LEU A 53 -5.59 6.78 -2.11
C LEU A 53 -6.33 8.10 -1.84
N LYS A 54 -5.79 9.19 -2.41
CA LYS A 54 -6.42 10.51 -2.43
C LYS A 54 -7.54 10.58 -3.46
N GLU A 55 -7.38 9.83 -4.56
CA GLU A 55 -8.33 9.75 -5.66
C GLU A 55 -8.80 8.29 -5.89
N PRO A 56 -10.00 8.07 -6.43
CA PRO A 56 -10.48 6.73 -6.72
C PRO A 56 -9.67 6.08 -7.84
N ALA A 57 -8.96 5.00 -7.53
CA ALA A 57 -8.22 4.19 -8.51
C ALA A 57 -8.85 2.81 -8.68
N ARG A 58 -8.56 2.15 -9.81
CA ARG A 58 -9.04 0.78 -10.10
C ARG A 58 -7.94 -0.25 -9.93
N PRO A 59 -8.26 -1.50 -9.54
CA PRO A 59 -7.31 -2.59 -9.58
C PRO A 59 -6.72 -2.75 -10.99
N GLY A 60 -5.40 -2.85 -11.07
CA GLY A 60 -4.64 -2.93 -12.31
C GLY A 60 -4.18 -1.57 -12.85
N GLU A 61 -4.64 -0.46 -12.28
CA GLU A 61 -4.23 0.90 -12.64
C GLU A 61 -2.89 1.26 -12.01
N ASP A 62 -2.10 2.03 -12.75
CA ASP A 62 -0.83 2.57 -12.27
C ASP A 62 -1.09 3.90 -11.56
N VAL A 63 -0.50 4.06 -10.39
CA VAL A 63 -0.62 5.24 -9.53
C VAL A 63 0.75 5.86 -9.31
N THR A 64 0.79 7.18 -9.35
CA THR A 64 1.98 7.97 -8.98
C THR A 64 1.98 8.23 -7.48
N GLU A 65 3.13 8.61 -6.94
CA GLU A 65 3.29 8.93 -5.51
C GLU A 65 2.39 10.08 -5.05
N ASN A 66 2.02 10.98 -5.96
CA ASN A 66 1.10 12.07 -5.65
C ASN A 66 -0.35 11.60 -5.44
N ALA A 67 -0.74 10.47 -6.04
CA ALA A 67 -2.10 9.94 -6.01
C ALA A 67 -2.46 9.25 -4.69
N PHE A 68 -1.48 8.96 -3.84
CA PHE A 68 -1.69 8.30 -2.55
C PHE A 68 -0.82 8.90 -1.45
N SER A 69 -1.08 8.46 -0.22
CA SER A 69 -0.27 8.74 0.95
C SER A 69 -0.09 7.43 1.71
N THR A 70 1.04 7.24 2.39
CA THR A 70 1.25 6.06 3.25
C THR A 70 0.17 5.99 4.34
N TRP A 71 -0.26 7.14 4.85
CA TRP A 71 -1.21 7.26 5.96
C TRP A 71 -2.46 8.05 5.57
N GLN A 72 -3.62 7.63 6.09
CA GLN A 72 -4.80 8.50 6.07
C GLN A 72 -4.58 9.66 7.08
N PRO A 73 -4.89 10.92 6.73
CA PRO A 73 -4.76 12.04 7.65
C PRO A 73 -5.61 11.80 8.91
N GLY A 74 -4.95 11.83 10.09
CA GLY A 74 -5.57 11.61 11.40
C GLY A 74 -5.60 10.15 11.88
N GLU A 75 -4.99 9.21 11.14
CA GLU A 75 -4.91 7.80 11.54
C GLU A 75 -3.73 7.53 12.47
N THR A 76 -3.91 6.66 13.46
CA THR A 76 -2.83 6.19 14.34
C THR A 76 -1.85 5.35 13.53
N VAL A 77 -0.58 5.78 13.47
CA VAL A 77 0.51 4.98 12.90
C VAL A 77 0.61 3.65 13.68
N PRO A 78 0.51 2.48 13.03
CA PRO A 78 0.63 1.19 13.69
C PRO A 78 2.03 1.04 14.29
N TYR A 79 2.06 0.44 15.47
CA TYR A 79 3.28 0.16 16.21
C TYR A 79 4.17 -0.82 15.42
N GLY A 80 5.19 -0.30 14.73
CA GLY A 80 6.13 -1.11 13.93
C GLY A 80 6.59 -0.47 12.61
N GLU A 81 5.85 0.50 12.06
CA GLU A 81 6.31 1.32 10.93
C GLU A 81 6.97 2.59 11.49
N LEU A 82 8.23 2.45 11.91
CA LEU A 82 9.02 3.45 12.65
C LEU A 82 9.71 4.50 11.76
N HIS A 83 9.24 4.70 10.53
CA HIS A 83 9.75 5.78 9.67
C HIS A 83 8.59 6.64 9.16
N PRO A 84 8.28 7.74 9.86
CA PRO A 84 7.59 8.85 9.19
C PRO A 84 8.45 9.29 8.00
N ASP A 85 7.86 9.33 6.81
CA ASP A 85 8.39 10.07 5.64
C ASP A 85 8.38 11.57 5.98
N SER A 86 9.31 11.99 6.83
CA SER A 86 9.72 13.39 6.99
C SER A 86 11.21 13.44 6.70
N ASP A 87 11.52 13.79 5.46
CA ASP A 87 12.74 14.52 5.11
C ASP A 87 12.42 16.02 5.14
#